data_AF-K9UNG1-F1
#
_entry.id   AF-K9UNG1-F1
#
_cell.length_a   1.000
_cell.length_b   1.000
_cell.length_c   1.000
_cell.angle_alpha   90.00
_cell.angle_beta   90.00
_cell.angle_gamma   90.00
#
_symmetry.space_group_name_H-M   'P 1'
#
loop_
_entity.id
_entity.type
_entity.pdbx_description
1 polymer ?
#
loop_
_entity_poly.entity_id
_entity_poly.type
_entity_poly.pdbx_seq_one_letter_code
_entity_poly.pdbx_strand_id
1 'polypeptide(L)'
;MKHSICSTKIAKVFIPVGCVAVSALVVAPAQAANFAFTENPDNTLSITADFFESGFSVNGNLLQQGGTPGTLTLPGSNNPVSFSGTWLNFNQSTPLSRTIYFTDGNTSQISDIFSYTVSNANNFGTISGTFQSASNLGFLPNGVSQSDVFQAGTSVPFSSDFLTASVATTAPTSVPEPFTIIGTLIGGTAAFRMKKKLNTTNK
;
A
#
# COMPACT_ATOMS: atom_id res chain seq x y z
N MET A 1 -98.21 -8.33 -26.64
CA MET A 1 -96.76 -8.64 -26.70
C MET A 1 -96.11 -8.15 -25.41
N LYS A 2 -95.72 -9.05 -24.50
CA LYS A 2 -95.04 -8.71 -23.24
C LYS A 2 -93.53 -8.80 -23.47
N HIS A 3 -92.81 -7.68 -23.45
CA HIS A 3 -91.35 -7.66 -23.47
C HIS A 3 -90.82 -7.91 -22.05
N SER A 4 -90.13 -9.04 -21.86
CA SER A 4 -89.43 -9.39 -20.63
C SER A 4 -88.01 -8.83 -20.68
N ILE A 5 -87.67 -7.92 -19.77
CA ILE A 5 -86.34 -7.32 -19.67
C ILE A 5 -85.52 -8.16 -18.68
N CYS A 6 -84.55 -8.91 -19.20
CA CYS A 6 -83.60 -9.70 -18.42
C CYS A 6 -82.55 -8.77 -17.80
N SER A 7 -82.52 -8.69 -16.47
CA SER A 7 -81.56 -7.88 -15.71
C SER A 7 -80.26 -8.67 -15.47
N THR A 8 -79.19 -8.26 -16.16
CA THR A 8 -77.85 -8.83 -16.00
C THR A 8 -77.16 -8.18 -14.81
N LYS A 9 -76.90 -8.96 -13.74
CA LYS A 9 -76.14 -8.50 -12.58
C LYS A 9 -74.64 -8.46 -12.91
N ILE A 10 -74.04 -7.28 -12.81
CA ILE A 10 -72.58 -7.07 -12.97
C ILE A 10 -71.89 -7.45 -11.66
N ALA A 11 -71.12 -8.54 -11.68
CA ALA A 11 -70.27 -8.94 -10.56
C ALA A 11 -69.03 -8.03 -10.49
N LYS A 12 -68.83 -7.35 -9.37
CA LYS A 12 -67.62 -6.56 -9.10
C LYS A 12 -66.46 -7.52 -8.82
N VAL A 13 -65.55 -7.65 -9.78
CA VAL A 13 -64.30 -8.40 -9.63
C VAL A 13 -63.32 -7.55 -8.83
N PHE A 14 -63.00 -7.99 -7.62
CA PHE A 14 -62.00 -7.37 -6.75
C PHE A 14 -60.62 -7.93 -7.16
N ILE A 15 -59.78 -7.09 -7.77
CA ILE A 15 -58.40 -7.46 -8.14
C ILE A 15 -57.52 -7.17 -6.92
N PRO A 16 -56.93 -8.17 -6.24
CA PRO A 16 -55.95 -7.91 -5.19
C PRO A 16 -54.69 -7.33 -5.83
N VAL A 17 -54.37 -6.09 -5.47
CA VAL A 17 -53.08 -5.46 -5.77
C VAL A 17 -52.00 -6.21 -4.99
N GLY A 18 -51.36 -7.17 -5.64
CA GLY A 18 -50.21 -7.88 -5.08
C GLY A 18 -49.03 -6.92 -4.98
N CYS A 19 -48.59 -6.62 -3.76
CA CYS A 19 -47.31 -5.95 -3.52
C CYS A 19 -46.18 -6.83 -4.06
N VAL A 20 -45.63 -6.48 -5.22
CA VAL A 20 -44.38 -7.04 -5.70
C VAL A 20 -43.28 -6.51 -4.78
N ALA A 21 -42.80 -7.35 -3.87
CA ALA A 21 -41.64 -7.06 -3.05
C ALA A 21 -40.42 -7.02 -3.97
N VAL A 22 -40.03 -5.81 -4.39
CA VAL A 22 -38.74 -5.55 -5.05
C VAL A 22 -37.67 -5.83 -4.01
N SER A 23 -37.11 -7.04 -4.03
CA SER A 23 -35.96 -7.38 -3.20
C SER A 23 -34.79 -6.54 -3.70
N ALA A 24 -34.40 -5.53 -2.93
CA ALA A 24 -33.21 -4.76 -3.18
C ALA A 24 -32.01 -5.70 -3.07
N LEU A 25 -31.46 -6.12 -4.21
CA LEU A 25 -30.14 -6.72 -4.28
C LEU A 25 -29.16 -5.68 -3.74
N VAL A 26 -28.72 -5.87 -2.51
CA VAL A 26 -27.62 -5.09 -1.94
C VAL A 26 -26.38 -5.49 -2.72
N VAL A 27 -26.02 -4.68 -3.71
CA VAL A 27 -24.74 -4.83 -4.43
C VAL A 27 -23.67 -4.48 -3.40
N ALA A 28 -22.86 -5.47 -3.02
CA ALA A 28 -21.69 -5.20 -2.20
C ALA A 28 -20.80 -4.17 -2.92
N PRO A 29 -20.19 -3.20 -2.20
CA PRO A 29 -19.29 -2.26 -2.83
C PRO A 29 -18.19 -3.03 -3.56
N ALA A 30 -17.91 -2.67 -4.81
CA ALA A 30 -16.81 -3.26 -5.56
C ALA A 30 -15.51 -3.01 -4.79
N GLN A 31 -14.82 -4.08 -4.39
CA GLN A 31 -13.53 -3.98 -3.72
C GLN A 31 -12.44 -3.84 -4.80
N ALA A 32 -11.63 -2.80 -4.68
CA ALA A 32 -10.48 -2.59 -5.56
C ALA A 32 -9.36 -3.58 -5.18
N ALA A 33 -8.58 -4.02 -6.16
CA ALA A 33 -7.31 -4.68 -5.88
C ALA A 33 -6.42 -3.76 -5.05
N ASN A 34 -5.65 -4.33 -4.13
CA ASN A 34 -4.70 -3.55 -3.37
C ASN A 34 -3.45 -4.30 -3.01
N PHE A 35 -2.33 -3.58 -2.95
CA PHE A 35 -1.08 -4.13 -2.44
C PHE A 35 -0.23 -3.04 -1.78
N ALA A 36 0.64 -3.44 -0.86
CA ALA A 36 1.58 -2.52 -0.24
C ALA A 36 2.94 -3.16 -0.07
N PHE A 37 3.98 -2.35 -0.26
CA PHE A 37 5.34 -2.62 0.19
C PHE A 37 5.60 -1.77 1.43
N THR A 38 6.07 -2.39 2.50
CA THR A 38 6.41 -1.69 3.75
C THR A 38 7.71 -2.23 4.27
N GLU A 39 8.74 -1.39 4.23
CA GLU A 39 9.97 -1.67 4.95
C GLU A 39 9.75 -1.48 6.45
N ASN A 40 10.20 -2.44 7.24
CA ASN A 40 10.04 -2.47 8.68
C ASN A 40 11.35 -2.03 9.37
N PRO A 41 11.29 -1.49 10.61
CA PRO A 41 12.47 -1.06 11.35
C PRO A 41 13.50 -2.16 11.65
N ASP A 42 13.13 -3.43 11.51
CA ASP A 42 14.00 -4.59 11.70
C ASP A 42 14.72 -5.02 10.41
N ASN A 43 14.75 -4.15 9.39
CA ASN A 43 15.35 -4.41 8.09
C ASN A 43 14.69 -5.62 7.39
N THR A 44 13.36 -5.72 7.47
CA THR A 44 12.55 -6.66 6.70
C THR A 44 11.58 -5.91 5.80
N LEU A 45 11.11 -6.57 4.74
CA LEU A 45 10.14 -6.04 3.80
C LEU A 45 8.83 -6.82 3.91
N SER A 46 7.78 -6.16 4.37
CA SER A 46 6.41 -6.68 4.35
C SER A 46 5.73 -6.34 3.04
N ILE A 47 5.13 -7.34 2.41
CA ILE A 47 4.36 -7.21 1.18
C ILE A 47 2.96 -7.76 1.46
N THR A 48 1.94 -6.94 1.26
CA THR A 48 0.54 -7.36 1.36
C THR A 48 -0.12 -7.25 0.00
N ALA A 49 -1.06 -8.13 -0.30
CA ALA A 49 -1.87 -8.06 -1.51
C ALA A 49 -3.28 -8.61 -1.24
N ASP A 50 -4.28 -8.08 -1.93
CA ASP A 50 -5.66 -8.53 -1.88
C ASP A 50 -6.41 -8.20 -3.18
N PHE A 51 -7.48 -8.94 -3.44
CA PHE A 51 -8.38 -8.76 -4.59
C PHE A 51 -7.74 -8.83 -6.00
N PHE A 52 -6.66 -9.60 -6.21
CA PHE A 52 -6.19 -9.93 -7.56
C PHE A 52 -6.83 -11.23 -8.08
N GLU A 53 -7.52 -11.17 -9.23
CA GLU A 53 -8.31 -12.27 -9.79
C GLU A 53 -7.43 -13.38 -10.38
N SER A 54 -6.38 -13.02 -11.13
CA SER A 54 -5.38 -14.00 -11.61
C SER A 54 -4.17 -14.11 -10.70
N GLY A 55 -4.26 -13.46 -9.53
CA GLY A 55 -3.29 -13.52 -8.45
C GLY A 55 -2.24 -12.40 -8.47
N PHE A 56 -1.57 -12.29 -7.33
CA PHE A 56 -0.41 -11.45 -7.08
C PHE A 56 0.76 -12.35 -6.69
N SER A 57 1.90 -12.19 -7.35
CA SER A 57 3.09 -13.00 -7.13
C SER A 57 4.28 -12.12 -6.80
N VAL A 58 5.16 -12.63 -5.93
CA VAL A 58 6.43 -12.00 -5.54
C VAL A 58 7.56 -12.98 -5.84
N ASN A 59 8.58 -12.55 -6.58
CA ASN A 59 9.68 -13.39 -7.05
C ASN A 59 9.20 -14.67 -7.76
N GLY A 60 8.09 -14.56 -8.51
CA GLY A 60 7.43 -15.68 -9.20
C GLY A 60 6.61 -16.61 -8.31
N ASN A 61 6.59 -16.42 -6.99
CA ASN A 61 5.77 -17.21 -6.07
C ASN A 61 4.42 -16.53 -5.83
N LEU A 62 3.34 -17.28 -5.95
CA LEU A 62 1.99 -16.77 -5.68
C LEU A 62 1.84 -16.38 -4.21
N LEU A 63 1.51 -15.11 -3.97
CA LEU A 63 1.21 -14.55 -2.66
C LEU A 63 -0.30 -14.55 -2.40
N GLN A 64 -1.08 -14.18 -3.41
CA GLN A 64 -2.51 -13.94 -3.26
C GLN A 64 -3.28 -14.33 -4.52
N GLN A 65 -4.51 -14.84 -4.38
CA GLN A 65 -5.46 -15.04 -5.48
C GLN A 65 -6.91 -15.05 -4.95
N GLY A 66 -7.86 -14.51 -5.72
CA GLY A 66 -9.29 -14.76 -5.53
C GLY A 66 -9.90 -14.15 -4.27
N GLY A 67 -9.45 -12.96 -3.87
CA GLY A 67 -10.03 -12.15 -2.79
C GLY A 67 -9.70 -12.61 -1.36
N THR A 68 -8.80 -13.58 -1.19
CA THR A 68 -8.22 -13.88 0.12
C THR A 68 -6.95 -13.03 0.28
N PRO A 69 -6.80 -12.17 1.29
CA PRO A 69 -5.57 -11.39 1.47
C PRO A 69 -4.35 -12.29 1.68
N GLY A 70 -3.19 -11.86 1.17
CA GLY A 70 -1.89 -12.50 1.37
C GLY A 70 -0.86 -11.54 1.96
N THR A 71 0.01 -12.06 2.82
CA THR A 71 1.14 -11.31 3.40
C THR A 71 2.42 -12.13 3.28
N LEU A 72 3.51 -11.49 2.86
CA LEU A 72 4.84 -12.06 2.78
C LEU A 72 5.82 -11.12 3.46
N THR A 73 6.68 -11.65 4.31
CA THR A 73 7.81 -10.91 4.88
C THR A 73 9.10 -11.48 4.35
N LEU A 74 9.90 -10.63 3.73
CA LEU A 74 11.23 -10.97 3.21
C LEU A 74 12.30 -10.29 4.08
N PRO A 75 13.49 -10.89 4.23
CA PRO A 75 14.62 -10.15 4.77
C PRO A 75 14.96 -8.98 3.85
N GLY A 76 15.37 -7.85 4.43
CA GLY A 76 15.91 -6.72 3.68
C GLY A 76 17.08 -7.21 2.82
N SER A 77 16.99 -6.94 1.53
CA SER A 77 17.90 -7.51 0.55
C SER A 77 18.28 -6.43 -0.46
N ASN A 78 19.59 -6.30 -0.69
CA ASN A 78 20.12 -5.43 -1.74
C ASN A 78 19.72 -5.87 -3.15
N ASN A 79 19.13 -7.07 -3.31
CA ASN A 79 18.65 -7.56 -4.58
C ASN A 79 17.21 -7.08 -4.84
N PRO A 80 16.89 -6.69 -6.09
CA PRO A 80 15.51 -6.36 -6.45
C PRO A 80 14.54 -7.52 -6.20
N VAL A 81 13.44 -7.22 -5.51
CA VAL A 81 12.28 -8.09 -5.35
C VAL A 81 11.33 -7.80 -6.51
N SER A 82 11.03 -8.80 -7.33
CA SER A 82 10.07 -8.65 -8.43
C SER A 82 8.65 -8.95 -7.97
N PHE A 83 7.68 -8.28 -8.57
CA PHE A 83 6.26 -8.55 -8.33
C PHE A 83 5.45 -8.47 -9.62
N SER A 84 4.30 -9.15 -9.62
CA SER A 84 3.31 -9.02 -10.66
C SER A 84 1.92 -9.32 -10.13
N GLY A 85 0.90 -8.65 -10.65
CA GLY A 85 -0.49 -8.88 -10.30
C GLY A 85 -1.42 -8.58 -11.47
N THR A 86 -2.58 -9.24 -11.49
CA THR A 86 -3.64 -8.98 -12.46
C THR A 86 -4.96 -8.75 -11.74
N TRP A 87 -5.64 -7.64 -12.04
CA TRP A 87 -6.92 -7.31 -11.45
C TRP A 87 -8.02 -7.01 -12.50
N LEU A 88 -9.29 -7.14 -12.15
CA LEU A 88 -10.39 -6.67 -12.99
C LEU A 88 -10.41 -5.15 -13.04
N ASN A 89 -10.39 -4.58 -14.24
CA ASN A 89 -10.45 -3.13 -14.42
C ASN A 89 -11.27 -2.67 -15.62
N PHE A 90 -11.87 -3.60 -16.38
CA PHE A 90 -12.68 -3.30 -17.57
C PHE A 90 -11.94 -2.45 -18.62
N ASN A 91 -10.62 -2.61 -18.73
CA ASN A 91 -9.71 -1.81 -19.56
C ASN A 91 -9.78 -0.30 -19.27
N GLN A 92 -10.12 0.10 -18.05
CA GLN A 92 -10.23 1.51 -17.68
C GLN A 92 -8.89 2.13 -17.29
N SER A 93 -7.96 1.33 -16.73
CA SER A 93 -6.64 1.85 -16.33
C SER A 93 -5.92 2.49 -17.51
N THR A 94 -5.20 3.58 -17.26
CA THR A 94 -4.28 4.13 -18.27
C THR A 94 -2.93 3.41 -18.15
N PRO A 95 -2.38 2.80 -19.24
CA PRO A 95 -1.05 2.22 -19.19
C PRO A 95 0.00 3.25 -18.78
N LEU A 96 0.89 2.85 -17.87
CA LEU A 96 1.90 3.74 -17.28
C LEU A 96 3.14 2.93 -16.95
N SER A 97 4.32 3.50 -17.16
CA SER A 97 5.57 3.00 -16.59
C SER A 97 6.18 4.10 -15.74
N ARG A 98 6.56 3.80 -14.50
CA ARG A 98 7.05 4.78 -13.54
C ARG A 98 8.14 4.17 -12.67
N THR A 99 9.13 4.98 -12.32
CA THR A 99 10.13 4.66 -11.30
C THR A 99 10.11 5.74 -10.24
N ILE A 100 10.05 5.32 -8.99
CA ILE A 100 10.04 6.16 -7.79
C ILE A 100 11.35 5.92 -7.05
N TYR A 101 12.00 7.00 -6.64
CA TYR A 101 13.25 6.99 -5.89
C TYR A 101 13.00 7.50 -4.47
N PHE A 102 13.51 6.77 -3.49
CA PHE A 102 13.59 7.23 -2.10
C PHE A 102 15.02 7.65 -1.82
N THR A 103 15.20 8.84 -1.23
CA THR A 103 16.52 9.37 -0.90
C THR A 103 16.72 9.57 0.59
N ASP A 104 17.98 9.41 1.01
CA ASP A 104 18.43 9.66 2.38
C ASP A 104 18.54 11.16 2.67
N GLY A 105 17.38 11.79 2.83
CA GLY A 105 17.24 13.22 3.12
C GLY A 105 17.89 14.10 2.05
N ASN A 106 18.85 14.93 2.46
CA ASN A 106 19.42 16.00 1.63
C ASN A 106 20.51 15.55 0.64
N THR A 107 20.85 14.26 0.59
CA THR A 107 22.10 13.80 -0.04
C THR A 107 21.98 13.40 -1.51
N SER A 108 20.77 13.44 -2.09
CA SER A 108 20.46 12.86 -3.43
C SER A 108 20.89 11.39 -3.59
N GLN A 109 21.35 10.74 -2.52
CA GLN A 109 21.70 9.34 -2.46
C GLN A 109 20.41 8.54 -2.37
N ILE A 110 20.31 7.52 -3.21
CA ILE A 110 19.13 6.66 -3.30
C ILE A 110 19.29 5.53 -2.27
N SER A 111 18.27 5.36 -1.43
CA SER A 111 18.12 4.21 -0.53
C SER A 111 17.19 3.16 -1.12
N ASP A 112 16.10 3.57 -1.76
CA ASP A 112 15.15 2.63 -2.35
C ASP A 112 14.71 3.02 -3.76
N ILE A 113 14.44 2.01 -4.58
CA ILE A 113 13.89 2.15 -5.93
C ILE A 113 12.64 1.30 -6.04
N PHE A 114 11.54 1.92 -6.45
CA PHE A 114 10.30 1.23 -6.79
C PHE A 114 9.94 1.51 -8.25
N SER A 115 10.07 0.51 -9.11
CA SER A 115 9.75 0.61 -10.54
C SER A 115 8.56 -0.28 -10.86
N TYR A 116 7.60 0.23 -11.63
CA TYR A 116 6.43 -0.55 -12.02
C TYR A 116 5.89 -0.13 -13.38
N THR A 117 5.15 -1.04 -13.99
CA THR A 117 4.38 -0.81 -15.20
C THR A 117 2.97 -1.35 -15.01
N VAL A 118 1.98 -0.51 -15.33
CA VAL A 118 0.57 -0.86 -15.44
C VAL A 118 0.22 -1.00 -16.92
N SER A 119 -0.51 -2.05 -17.28
CA SER A 119 -1.02 -2.25 -18.65
C SER A 119 -2.40 -2.92 -18.63
N ASN A 120 -3.06 -3.00 -19.79
CA ASN A 120 -4.39 -3.59 -19.91
C ASN A 120 -4.47 -4.63 -21.02
N ALA A 121 -5.23 -5.68 -20.77
CA ALA A 121 -5.70 -6.59 -21.79
C ALA A 121 -6.97 -7.31 -21.32
N ASN A 122 -7.91 -7.55 -22.23
CA ASN A 122 -9.05 -8.45 -22.02
C ASN A 122 -9.90 -8.13 -20.77
N ASN A 123 -10.12 -6.85 -20.45
CA ASN A 123 -10.83 -6.35 -19.25
C ASN A 123 -10.05 -6.46 -17.93
N PHE A 124 -8.78 -6.83 -17.99
CA PHE A 124 -7.90 -6.89 -16.85
C PHE A 124 -6.82 -5.82 -16.93
N GLY A 125 -6.51 -5.26 -15.76
CA GLY A 125 -5.31 -4.51 -15.50
C GLY A 125 -4.21 -5.48 -15.07
N THR A 126 -2.99 -5.22 -15.49
CA THR A 126 -1.80 -5.93 -15.00
C THR A 126 -0.84 -4.91 -14.43
N ILE A 127 -0.14 -5.29 -13.38
CA ILE A 127 0.94 -4.52 -12.80
C ILE A 127 2.13 -5.45 -12.65
N SER A 128 3.32 -4.97 -13.00
CA SER A 128 4.56 -5.70 -12.76
C SER A 128 5.66 -4.71 -12.46
N GLY A 129 6.65 -5.13 -11.67
CA GLY A 129 7.68 -4.21 -11.23
C GLY A 129 8.72 -4.84 -10.33
N THR A 130 9.54 -3.97 -9.76
CA THR A 130 10.58 -4.30 -8.80
C THR A 130 10.61 -3.30 -7.65
N PHE A 131 10.87 -3.80 -6.45
CA PHE A 131 11.28 -3.01 -5.30
C PHE A 131 12.70 -3.40 -4.93
N GLN A 132 13.58 -2.43 -4.76
CA GLN A 132 14.94 -2.64 -4.26
C GLN A 132 15.21 -1.68 -3.12
N SER A 133 15.73 -2.22 -2.02
CA SER A 133 16.17 -1.43 -0.87
C SER A 133 17.63 -1.74 -0.59
N ALA A 134 18.45 -0.71 -0.41
CA ALA A 134 19.83 -0.84 0.02
C ALA A 134 20.32 0.44 0.68
N SER A 135 21.41 0.36 1.45
CA SER A 135 22.02 1.55 2.06
C SER A 135 22.57 2.56 1.04
N ASN A 136 22.80 2.14 -0.20
CA ASN A 136 23.30 3.01 -1.28
C ASN A 136 23.05 2.37 -2.64
N LEU A 137 22.09 2.90 -3.41
CA LEU A 137 21.80 2.53 -4.79
C LEU A 137 22.38 3.53 -5.81
N GLY A 138 23.30 4.38 -5.36
CA GLY A 138 23.91 5.45 -6.13
C GLY A 138 23.26 6.80 -5.88
N PHE A 139 23.42 7.71 -6.84
CA PHE A 139 22.83 9.05 -6.82
C PHE A 139 21.69 9.15 -7.82
N LEU A 140 20.75 10.06 -7.56
CA LEU A 140 19.69 10.40 -8.50
C LEU A 140 20.24 10.66 -9.91
N PRO A 141 19.74 9.95 -10.94
CA PRO A 141 20.09 10.23 -12.32
C PRO A 141 19.73 11.67 -12.72
N ASN A 142 20.51 12.25 -13.63
CA ASN A 142 20.21 13.59 -14.14
C ASN A 142 18.87 13.59 -14.91
N GLY A 143 18.03 14.58 -14.67
CA GLY A 143 16.74 14.75 -15.36
C GLY A 143 15.57 13.95 -14.77
N VAL A 144 15.73 13.28 -13.62
CA VAL A 144 14.60 12.67 -12.89
C VAL A 144 13.60 13.76 -12.48
N SER A 145 12.31 13.49 -12.69
CA SER A 145 11.24 14.39 -12.24
C SER A 145 11.18 14.44 -10.72
N GLN A 146 11.06 15.64 -10.15
CA GLN A 146 10.88 15.81 -8.71
C GLN A 146 9.60 15.16 -8.17
N SER A 147 8.60 14.91 -9.04
CA SER A 147 7.40 14.15 -8.66
C SER A 147 7.66 12.67 -8.37
N ASP A 148 8.83 12.16 -8.75
CA ASP A 148 9.23 10.76 -8.60
C ASP A 148 10.31 10.57 -7.53
N VAL A 149 10.67 11.64 -6.82
CA VAL A 149 11.68 11.62 -5.76
C VAL A 149 10.98 11.90 -4.43
N PHE A 150 11.17 10.99 -3.48
CA PHE A 150 10.59 11.08 -2.15
C PHE A 150 11.66 10.90 -1.09
N GLN A 151 11.42 11.44 0.10
CA GLN A 151 12.30 11.21 1.22
C GLN A 151 12.04 9.83 1.82
N ALA A 152 13.09 9.09 2.15
CA ALA A 152 12.97 7.85 2.91
C ALA A 152 12.23 8.07 4.24
N GLY A 153 11.41 7.11 4.67
CA GLY A 153 10.51 7.28 5.82
C GLY A 153 9.11 7.80 5.46
N THR A 154 8.82 8.02 4.18
CA THR A 154 7.49 8.46 3.72
C THR A 154 6.73 7.32 3.04
N SER A 155 5.40 7.34 3.15
CA SER A 155 4.52 6.45 2.40
C SER A 155 4.05 7.15 1.15
N VAL A 156 4.31 6.54 -0.01
CA VAL A 156 3.91 7.07 -1.32
C VAL A 156 2.72 6.25 -1.82
N PRO A 157 1.50 6.82 -1.81
CA PRO A 157 0.35 6.18 -2.43
C PRO A 157 0.42 6.34 -3.95
N PHE A 158 -0.04 5.32 -4.67
CA PHE A 158 -0.35 5.41 -6.09
C PHE A 158 -1.55 4.54 -6.40
N SER A 159 -2.25 4.86 -7.49
CA SER A 159 -3.46 4.15 -7.86
C SER A 159 -3.58 4.03 -9.36
N SER A 160 -4.42 3.08 -9.76
CA SER A 160 -4.99 2.97 -11.09
C SER A 160 -6.48 2.64 -10.95
N ASP A 161 -7.24 2.65 -12.03
CA ASP A 161 -8.64 2.24 -11.96
C ASP A 161 -8.75 0.83 -11.37
N PHE A 162 -9.54 0.70 -10.29
CA PHE A 162 -9.72 -0.53 -9.51
C PHE A 162 -8.45 -1.08 -8.84
N LEU A 163 -7.41 -0.26 -8.67
CA LEU A 163 -6.18 -0.61 -7.95
C LEU A 163 -5.76 0.51 -6.99
N THR A 164 -5.55 0.16 -5.73
CA THR A 164 -4.93 1.04 -4.73
C THR A 164 -3.61 0.44 -4.26
N ALA A 165 -2.55 1.23 -4.19
CA ALA A 165 -1.25 0.71 -3.79
C ALA A 165 -0.41 1.73 -3.04
N SER A 166 0.56 1.22 -2.27
CA SER A 166 1.53 2.06 -1.60
C SER A 166 2.89 1.41 -1.48
N VAL A 167 3.91 2.25 -1.37
CA VAL A 167 5.25 1.86 -0.95
C VAL A 167 5.67 2.78 0.20
N ALA A 168 6.11 2.19 1.30
CA ALA A 168 6.60 2.90 2.47
C ALA A 168 7.98 2.34 2.84
N THR A 169 8.96 3.24 2.98
CA THR A 169 10.33 2.89 3.35
C THR A 169 10.64 3.43 4.75
N THR A 170 11.68 2.91 5.38
CA THR A 170 12.14 3.41 6.68
C THR A 170 13.12 4.56 6.49
N ALA A 171 13.14 5.49 7.44
CA ALA A 171 14.16 6.53 7.43
C ALA A 171 15.50 5.92 7.87
N PRO A 172 16.64 6.38 7.30
CA PRO A 172 17.95 5.94 7.75
C PRO A 172 18.10 6.24 9.24
N THR A 173 18.51 5.23 10.02
CA THR A 173 18.82 5.44 11.43
C THR A 173 20.18 6.09 11.54
N SER A 174 20.24 7.30 12.12
CA SER A 174 21.53 7.90 12.46
C SER A 174 22.14 7.09 13.58
N VAL A 175 23.20 6.34 13.27
CA VAL A 175 24.02 5.70 14.31
C VAL A 175 24.64 6.83 15.14
N PRO A 176 24.35 6.94 16.45
CA PRO A 176 24.95 7.98 17.27
C PRO A 176 26.47 7.82 17.24
N GLU A 177 27.17 8.92 16.97
CA GLU A 177 28.62 8.88 16.85
C GLU A 177 29.24 8.29 18.13
N PRO A 178 30.25 7.41 18.00
CA PRO A 178 30.84 6.72 19.15
C PRO A 178 31.42 7.67 20.21
N PHE A 179 31.69 8.92 19.84
CA PHE A 179 32.22 9.94 20.74
C PHE A 179 31.15 10.62 21.60
N THR A 180 29.87 10.60 21.23
CA THR A 180 28.78 11.08 22.09
C THR A 180 28.68 10.21 23.35
N ILE A 181 28.85 8.89 23.21
CA ILE A 181 28.81 7.93 24.31
C ILE A 181 29.98 8.16 25.29
N ILE A 182 31.18 8.41 24.75
CA ILE A 182 32.37 8.71 25.56
C ILE A 182 32.19 10.05 26.30
N GLY A 183 31.63 11.07 25.64
CA GLY A 183 31.34 12.36 26.27
C GLY A 183 30.33 12.27 27.41
N THR A 184 29.27 11.45 27.28
CA THR A 184 28.27 11.26 28.34
C THR A 184 28.81 10.42 29.51
N LEU A 185 29.63 9.41 29.24
CA LEU A 185 30.22 8.55 30.28
C LEU A 185 31.34 9.27 31.05
N ILE A 186 32.20 10.02 30.35
CA ILE A 186 33.25 10.83 30.99
C ILE A 186 32.64 12.05 31.70
N GLY A 187 31.64 12.70 31.11
CA GLY A 187 30.90 13.80 31.76
C GLY A 187 30.18 13.35 33.04
N GLY A 188 29.56 12.17 33.03
CA GLY A 188 28.89 11.58 34.20
C GLY A 188 29.84 11.27 35.35
N THR A 189 31.06 10.78 35.07
CA THR A 189 32.06 10.50 36.11
C THR A 189 32.70 11.78 36.68
N ALA A 190 32.89 12.82 35.88
CA ALA A 190 33.34 14.13 36.36
C ALA A 190 32.30 14.79 37.29
N ALA A 191 31.01 14.77 36.91
CA ALA A 191 29.92 15.30 37.72
C ALA A 191 29.75 14.55 39.06
N PHE A 192 29.91 13.21 39.04
CA PHE A 192 29.88 12.40 40.27
C PHE A 192 31.00 12.74 41.25
N ARG A 193 32.22 13.01 40.75
CA ARG A 193 33.36 13.43 41.60
C ARG A 193 33.17 14.84 42.17
N MET A 194 32.55 15.75 41.44
CA MET A 194 32.27 17.11 41.93
C MET A 194 31.21 17.13 43.03
N LYS A 195 30.15 16.31 42.94
CA LYS A 195 29.11 16.21 43.99
C LYS A 195 29.67 15.68 45.33
N LYS A 196 30.66 14.78 45.29
CA LYS A 196 31.33 14.29 46.52
C LYS A 196 32.12 15.39 47.24
N LYS A 197 32.66 16.36 46.49
CA LYS A 197 33.45 17.47 47.06
C LYS A 197 32.58 18.53 47.74
N LEU A 198 31.34 18.72 47.30
CA LEU A 198 30.38 19.67 47.92
C LEU A 198 29.81 19.20 49.27
N ASN A 199 29.70 17.89 49.52
CA ASN A 199 29.21 17.36 50.81
C ASN A 199 30.26 17.34 51.92
N THR A 200 31.53 17.63 51.61
CA THR A 200 32.64 17.56 52.59
C THR A 200 33.05 18.94 53.12
N THR A 201 32.50 20.02 52.55
CA THR A 201 32.81 21.41 52.92
C THR A 201 31.70 22.05 53.78
N ASN A 202 30.62 21.32 54.10
CA ASN A 202 29.50 21.78 54.94
C ASN A 202 29.46 21.09 56.32
N LYS A 203 30.62 20.94 56.96
CA LYS A 203 30.74 20.61 58.38
C LYS A 203 31.75 21.56 59.04
#